data_AF-A0A6N9GN43-F1
#
_entry.id   AF-A0A6N9GN43-F1
#
_cell.length_a   1.000
_cell.length_b   1.000
_cell.length_c   1.000
_cell.angle_alpha   90.00
_cell.angle_beta   90.00
_cell.angle_gamma   90.00
#
_symmetry.space_group_name_H-M   'P 1'
#
loop_
_entity.id
_entity.type
_entity.pdbx_description
1 polymer ?
#
loop_
_entity_poly.entity_id
_entity_poly.type
_entity_poly.pdbx_seq_one_letter_code
_entity_poly.pdbx_strand_id
1 'polypeptide(L)' 'MQNTLHITTKVLPGGKIEIVNEKLPVGEAVDVVVRHASASARRSAVDILNEAPGHRLFKTADDVNSLLKDERASWDS' A
#
# COMPACT_ATOMS: atom_id res chain seq x y z
N MET A 1 -18.37 16.05 10.52
CA MET A 1 -17.65 14.95 9.86
C MET A 1 -17.13 15.48 8.53
N GLN A 2 -15.82 15.52 8.30
CA GLN A 2 -15.27 15.96 7.01
C GLN A 2 -15.35 14.81 6.01
N ASN A 3 -16.24 14.93 5.03
CA ASN A 3 -16.43 13.90 4.01
C ASN A 3 -15.38 14.11 2.90
N THR A 4 -14.22 13.46 3.03
CA THR A 4 -13.13 13.60 2.06
C THR A 4 -13.28 12.59 0.93
N LEU A 5 -13.47 13.09 -0.30
CA LEU A 5 -13.64 12.26 -1.49
C LEU A 5 -12.29 12.10 -2.22
N HIS A 6 -11.83 10.86 -2.39
CA HIS A 6 -10.61 10.55 -3.14
C HIS A 6 -10.95 10.05 -4.55
N ILE A 7 -10.64 10.84 -5.57
CA ILE A 7 -10.81 10.46 -6.99
C ILE A 7 -9.43 10.32 -7.63
N THR A 8 -9.18 9.17 -8.27
CA THR A 8 -7.98 8.96 -9.10
C THR A 8 -8.37 9.16 -10.55
N THR A 9 -7.70 10.07 -11.24
CA THR A 9 -7.94 10.36 -12.66
C THR A 9 -6.61 10.55 -13.40
N LYS A 10 -6.66 10.59 -14.74
CA LYS A 10 -5.49 10.80 -15.60
C LYS A 10 -5.47 12.24 -16.11
N VAL A 11 -4.26 12.71 -16.41
CA VAL A 11 -4.07 13.99 -17.09
C VAL A 11 -4.33 13.78 -18.58
N LEU A 12 -5.25 14.57 -19.14
CA LEU A 12 -5.60 14.61 -20.55
C LEU A 12 -4.64 15.52 -21.34
N PRO A 13 -4.66 15.49 -22.68
CA PRO A 13 -3.83 16.38 -23.50
C PRO A 13 -3.97 17.85 -23.10
N GLY A 14 -2.84 18.58 -23.14
CA GLY A 14 -2.78 19.97 -22.69
C GLY A 14 -2.77 20.15 -21.16
N GLY A 15 -2.60 19.08 -20.38
CA GLY A 15 -2.54 19.17 -18.93
C GLY A 15 -3.91 19.26 -18.24
N LYS A 16 -5.00 19.00 -18.97
CA LYS A 16 -6.37 19.07 -18.44
C LYS A 16 -6.66 17.91 -17.48
N ILE A 17 -7.31 18.21 -16.36
CA ILE A 17 -7.88 17.22 -15.43
C ILE A 17 -9.40 17.43 -15.42
N GLU A 18 -10.16 16.34 -15.52
CA GLU A 18 -11.62 16.38 -15.51
C GLU A 18 -12.16 15.48 -14.39
N ILE A 19 -13.04 16.04 -13.57
CA ILE A 19 -13.67 15.39 -12.42
C ILE A 19 -15.17 15.57 -12.58
N VAL A 20 -15.91 14.47 -12.69
CA VAL A 20 -17.38 14.47 -12.77
C VAL A 20 -17.91 13.79 -11.50
N ASN A 21 -18.77 14.50 -10.76
CA ASN A 21 -19.42 13.95 -9.58
C ASN A 21 -20.86 14.47 -9.48
N GLU A 22 -21.81 13.59 -9.77
CA GLU A 22 -23.25 13.88 -9.78
C GLU A 22 -23.83 14.17 -8.39
N LYS A 23 -23.08 13.92 -7.32
CA LYS A 23 -23.51 14.13 -5.94
C LYS A 23 -23.15 15.51 -5.39
N LEU A 24 -22.38 16.31 -6.14
CA LEU A 24 -22.05 17.68 -5.73
C LEU A 24 -23.09 18.64 -6.28
N PRO A 25 -23.84 19.35 -5.41
CA PRO A 25 -24.81 20.33 -5.85
C PRO A 25 -24.12 21.55 -6.47
N VAL A 26 -24.81 22.17 -7.42
CA VAL A 26 -24.34 23.38 -8.11
C VAL A 26 -24.22 24.52 -7.11
N GLY A 27 -23.07 25.22 -7.13
CA GLY A 27 -22.81 26.39 -6.28
C GLY A 27 -22.16 26.07 -4.93
N GLU A 28 -21.95 24.80 -4.59
CA GLU A 28 -21.18 24.42 -3.40
C GLU A 28 -19.68 24.66 -3.62
N ALA A 29 -19.03 25.27 -2.62
CA ALA A 29 -17.59 25.46 -2.63
C ALA A 29 -16.89 24.13 -2.31
N VAL A 30 -15.92 23.76 -3.13
CA VAL A 30 -15.15 22.51 -2.98
C VAL A 30 -13.66 22.78 -3.03
N ASP A 31 -12.91 22.09 -2.16
CA ASP A 31 -11.45 22.10 -2.15
C ASP A 31 -10.92 20.92 -2.96
N VAL A 32 -10.09 21.21 -3.97
CA VAL A 32 -9.47 20.18 -4.82
C VAL A 32 -7.96 20.16 -4.58
N VAL A 33 -7.44 19.03 -4.10
CA VAL A 33 -6.00 18.83 -3.89
C VAL A 33 -5.47 17.87 -4.95
N VAL A 34 -4.68 18.41 -5.89
CA VAL A 34 -4.00 17.60 -6.91
C VAL A 34 -2.61 17.23 -6.40
N ARG A 35 -2.32 15.92 -6.37
CA ARG A 35 -0.98 15.41 -6.08
C ARG A 35 -0.49 14.65 -7.29
N HIS A 36 0.77 14.85 -7.65
CA HIS A 36 1.42 13.91 -8.55
C HIS A 36 1.31 12.53 -7.93
N ALA A 37 0.76 11.58 -8.69
CA ALA A 37 0.96 10.18 -8.39
C ALA A 37 2.46 9.95 -8.51
N SER A 38 3.20 10.05 -7.40
CA SER A 38 4.46 9.37 -7.34
C SER A 38 4.14 7.93 -7.67
N ALA A 39 4.91 7.32 -8.56
CA ALA A 39 4.99 5.88 -8.60
C ALA A 39 5.61 5.45 -7.26
N SER A 40 4.84 5.57 -6.17
CA SER A 40 4.82 4.54 -5.16
C SER A 40 4.45 3.32 -5.97
N ALA A 41 5.50 2.63 -6.45
CA ALA A 41 5.37 1.26 -6.84
C ALA A 41 4.77 0.63 -5.58
N ARG A 42 3.47 0.41 -5.59
CA ARG A 42 2.79 -0.42 -4.60
C ARG A 42 3.37 -1.80 -4.88
N ARG A 43 4.53 -2.03 -4.32
CA ARG A 43 5.26 -3.27 -4.50
C ARG A 43 4.55 -4.27 -3.62
N SER A 44 4.26 -5.44 -4.18
CA SER A 44 3.77 -6.53 -3.38
C SER A 44 4.79 -6.81 -2.27
N ALA A 45 4.31 -6.95 -1.04
CA ALA A 45 5.17 -7.39 0.05
C ALA A 45 5.81 -8.75 -0.30
N VAL A 46 5.10 -9.60 -1.05
CA VAL A 46 5.62 -10.89 -1.54
C VAL A 46 6.78 -10.69 -2.53
N ASP A 47 6.66 -9.74 -3.46
CA ASP A 47 7.73 -9.45 -4.43
C ASP A 47 8.98 -8.90 -3.73
N ILE A 48 8.80 -8.03 -2.73
CA ILE A 48 9.90 -7.52 -1.90
C ILE A 48 10.62 -8.67 -1.19
N LEU A 49 9.87 -9.62 -0.60
CA LEU A 49 10.45 -10.77 0.08
C LEU A 49 11.18 -11.70 -0.89
N ASN A 50 10.66 -11.89 -2.11
CA ASN A 50 11.26 -12.72 -3.14
C ASN A 50 12.56 -12.14 -3.71
N GLU A 51 12.66 -10.81 -3.80
CA GLU A 51 13.86 -10.10 -4.26
C GLU A 51 14.98 -10.00 -3.20
N ALA A 52 14.77 -10.53 -1.99
CA ALA A 52 15.74 -10.53 -0.91
C ALA A 52 16.38 -11.91 -0.61
N PRO A 53 16.88 -12.69 -1.60
CA PRO A 53 17.64 -13.89 -1.29
C PRO A 53 18.99 -13.51 -0.66
N GLY A 54 19.22 -13.91 0.59
CA GLY A 54 20.44 -13.59 1.36
C GLY A 54 20.24 -12.60 2.51
N HIS A 55 19.11 -11.90 2.55
CA HIS A 55 18.77 -10.96 3.65
C HIS A 55 17.75 -11.53 4.65
N ARG A 56 17.28 -12.77 4.42
CA ARG A 56 16.34 -13.45 5.31
C ARG A 56 17.10 -14.40 6.23
N LEU A 57 16.88 -14.26 7.54
CA LEU A 57 17.44 -15.16 8.56
C LEU A 57 16.92 -16.59 8.39
N PHE A 58 15.66 -16.73 7.96
CA PHE A 58 15.01 -18.01 7.68
C PHE A 58 14.49 -18.04 6.25
N LYS A 59 14.66 -19.18 5.57
CA LYS A 59 14.26 -19.34 4.16
C LYS A 59 12.81 -19.78 4.06
N THR A 60 12.35 -20.54 5.03
CA THR A 60 10.99 -21.09 5.07
C THR A 60 10.31 -20.81 6.42
N ALA A 61 8.99 -20.92 6.44
CA ALA A 61 8.23 -20.86 7.69
C ALA A 61 8.53 -22.07 8.60
N ASP A 62 8.88 -23.22 8.01
CA ASP A 62 9.20 -24.43 8.77
C ASP A 62 10.51 -24.28 9.54
N ASP A 63 11.50 -23.57 8.99
CA ASP A 63 12.75 -23.25 9.71
C ASP A 63 12.45 -22.48 11.01
N VAL A 64 11.55 -21.50 10.94
CA VAL A 64 11.11 -20.70 12.09
C VAL A 64 10.36 -21.57 13.09
N ASN A 65 9.45 -22.42 12.60
CA ASN A 65 8.65 -23.30 13.45
C ASN A 65 9.52 -24.31 14.21
N SER A 66 10.54 -24.86 13.57
CA SER A 66 11.47 -25.79 14.23
C SER A 66 12.28 -25.07 15.31
N LEU A 67 12.83 -23.89 15.02
CA LEU A 67 13.56 -23.10 16.02
C LEU A 67 12.69 -22.79 17.24
N LEU A 68 11.46 -22.29 17.03
CA LEU A 68 10.56 -21.93 18.13
C LEU A 68 10.17 -23.15 18.98
N LYS A 69 10.07 -24.34 18.38
CA LYS A 69 9.84 -25.60 19.12
C LYS A 69 11.03 -25.97 19.98
N ASP A 70 12.24 -25.87 19.43
CA ASP A 70 13.48 -26.19 20.15
C ASP A 70 13.70 -25.22 21.31
N GLU A 71 13.49 -23.91 21.09
CA GLU A 71 13.54 -22.88 22.13
C GLU A 71 12.54 -23.18 23.26
N ARG A 72 11.30 -23.52 22.92
CA ARG A 72 10.27 -23.83 23.92
C ARG A 72 10.61 -25.09 24.72
N ALA A 73 11.07 -26.14 24.05
CA ALA A 73 11.49 -27.38 24.72
C ALA A 73 12.65 -27.14 25.70
N SER A 74 13.53 -26.18 25.41
CA SER A 74 14.64 -25.82 26.29
C SER A 74 14.22 -25.11 27.59
N TRP A 75 12.99 -24.58 27.67
CA TRP A 75 12.47 -23.94 28.88
C TRP A 75 11.79 -24.91 29.84
N ASP A 76 11.37 -26.06 29.31
CA ASP A 76 10.74 -27.14 30.08
C ASP A 76 11.80 -28.13 30.67
N SER A 77 13.10 -27.88 30.44
CA SER A 77 14.25 -28.62 31.02
C SER A 77 14.99 -27.77 32.05
#